data_AF-A0A0G0PG74-F1
#
_entry.id   AF-A0A0G0PG74-F1
#
_cell.length_a   1.000
_cell.length_b   1.000
_cell.length_c   1.000
_cell.angle_alpha   90.00
_cell.angle_beta   90.00
_cell.angle_gamma   90.00
#
_symmetry.space_group_name_H-M   'P 1'
#
loop_
_entity.id
_entity.type
_entity.pdbx_description
1 polymer ?
#
loop_
_entity_poly.entity_id
_entity_poly.type
_entity_poly.pdbx_seq_one_letter_code
_entity_poly.pdbx_strand_id
1 'polypeptide(L)'
;SKPFPYSILYYTDDFDDRGKMLRRVVADFEKDYDAEKYSLTNYYDRIKAPIELHQGGADEAVPIKWSDQLFETLKKLGKEIEYFTYGGEDHNFAKGVWSTVVSRNIDFYKKQFNKNQ
;
A
#
# COMPACT_ATOMS: atom_id res chain seq x y z
N SER A 1 0.27 -1.28 3.75
CA SER A 1 0.03 0.16 3.95
C SER A 1 0.41 0.58 5.36
N LYS A 2 0.72 1.88 5.53
CA LYS A 2 0.99 2.53 6.81
C LYS A 2 0.33 3.91 6.85
N PRO A 3 -0.02 4.41 8.05
CA PRO A 3 -0.72 5.66 8.15
C PRO A 3 0.15 6.86 7.82
N PHE A 4 -0.45 7.92 7.29
CA PHE A 4 0.19 9.24 7.28
C PHE A 4 0.05 9.83 8.70
N PRO A 5 1.08 10.49 9.26
CA PRO A 5 2.35 10.84 8.64
C PRO A 5 3.45 9.78 8.79
N TYR A 6 3.22 8.67 9.50
CA TYR A 6 4.25 7.63 9.69
C TYR A 6 4.88 7.15 8.38
N SER A 7 4.07 6.97 7.33
CA SER A 7 4.53 6.51 6.01
C SER A 7 5.60 7.38 5.38
N ILE A 8 5.64 8.68 5.68
CA ILE A 8 6.70 9.58 5.20
C ILE A 8 7.83 9.71 6.23
N LEU A 9 7.51 9.61 7.51
CA LEU A 9 8.50 9.73 8.59
C LEU A 9 9.42 8.51 8.67
N TYR A 10 8.99 7.37 8.14
CA TYR A 10 9.78 6.14 8.07
C TYR A 10 11.12 6.33 7.35
N TYR A 11 11.19 7.21 6.35
CA TYR A 11 12.38 7.46 5.52
C TYR A 11 13.18 8.68 5.98
N THR A 12 13.00 9.13 7.23
CA THR A 12 13.64 10.36 7.71
C THR A 12 15.16 10.25 7.83
N ASP A 13 15.67 9.04 7.98
CA ASP A 13 17.10 8.73 8.01
C ASP A 13 17.78 8.78 6.64
N ASP A 14 17.01 8.73 5.54
CA ASP A 14 17.53 8.86 4.17
C ASP A 14 17.92 10.31 3.79
N PHE A 15 17.53 11.31 4.59
CA PHE A 15 17.80 12.73 4.33
C PHE A 15 19.03 13.24 5.10
N ASP A 16 19.82 14.12 4.48
CA ASP A 16 21.01 14.75 5.10
C ASP A 16 20.72 15.42 6.45
N ASP A 17 19.53 16.02 6.57
CA ASP A 17 19.09 16.73 7.78
C ASP A 17 18.40 15.82 8.81
N ARG A 18 18.44 14.50 8.58
CA ARG A 18 17.78 13.46 9.39
C ARG A 18 16.28 13.74 9.58
N GLY A 19 15.64 14.21 8.51
CA GLY A 19 14.21 14.49 8.42
C GLY A 19 13.75 15.68 9.27
N LYS A 20 14.64 16.60 9.64
CA LYS A 20 14.29 17.77 10.46
C LYS A 20 13.30 18.68 9.74
N MET A 21 13.52 18.95 8.46
CA MET A 21 12.61 19.72 7.61
C MET A 21 11.27 19.01 7.48
N LEU A 22 11.27 17.71 7.18
CA LEU A 22 10.05 16.93 7.02
C LEU A 22 9.19 16.96 8.28
N ARG A 23 9.79 16.73 9.46
CA ARG A 23 9.09 16.83 10.75
C ARG A 23 8.53 18.23 11.01
N ARG A 24 9.25 19.29 10.61
CA ARG A 24 8.75 20.67 10.72
C ARG A 24 7.53 20.91 9.84
N VAL A 25 7.57 20.46 8.59
CA VAL A 25 6.44 20.60 7.65
C VAL A 25 5.23 19.81 8.14
N VAL A 26 5.42 18.58 8.64
CA VAL A 26 4.33 17.80 9.25
C VAL A 26 3.76 18.51 10.47
N ALA A 27 4.60 19.02 11.36
CA ALA A 27 4.14 19.76 12.53
C ALA A 27 3.40 21.07 12.17
N ASP A 28 3.82 21.75 11.09
CA ASP A 28 3.11 22.92 10.58
C ASP A 28 1.76 22.53 9.95
N PHE A 29 1.71 21.43 9.19
CA PHE A 29 0.47 20.88 8.62
C PHE A 29 -0.55 20.50 9.71
N GLU A 30 -0.09 19.87 10.79
CA GLU A 30 -0.95 19.40 11.89
C GLU A 30 -1.55 20.53 12.74
N LYS A 31 -1.15 21.79 12.53
CA LYS A 31 -1.80 22.94 13.17
C LYS A 31 -3.20 23.18 12.62
N ASP A 32 -3.37 22.98 11.32
CA ASP A 32 -4.59 23.31 10.59
C ASP A 32 -5.39 22.05 10.22
N TYR A 33 -4.71 20.89 10.12
CA TYR A 33 -5.29 19.64 9.64
C TYR A 33 -5.04 18.47 10.60
N ASP A 34 -6.02 17.57 10.68
CA ASP A 34 -5.86 16.30 11.36
C ASP A 34 -5.28 15.27 10.38
N ALA A 35 -4.01 14.90 10.57
CA ALA A 35 -3.28 13.99 9.70
C ALA A 35 -3.96 12.61 9.56
N GLU A 36 -4.64 12.14 10.60
CA GLU A 36 -5.36 10.86 10.58
C GLU A 36 -6.47 10.82 9.54
N LYS A 37 -7.05 11.99 9.18
CA LYS A 37 -8.07 12.09 8.14
C LYS A 37 -7.52 11.84 6.73
N TYR A 38 -6.21 11.95 6.54
CA TYR A 38 -5.51 11.73 5.29
C TYR A 38 -4.88 10.34 5.20
N SER A 39 -5.15 9.48 6.18
CA SER A 39 -4.74 8.09 6.14
C SER A 39 -5.88 7.14 5.77
N LEU A 40 -5.63 6.31 4.76
CA LEU A 40 -6.53 5.22 4.37
C LEU A 40 -6.76 4.19 5.48
N THR A 41 -5.83 4.04 6.44
CA THR A 41 -5.91 3.01 7.49
C THR A 41 -7.14 3.14 8.37
N ASN A 42 -7.69 4.36 8.48
CA ASN A 42 -8.88 4.65 9.29
C ASN A 42 -10.20 4.38 8.58
N TYR A 43 -10.14 3.94 7.31
CA TYR A 43 -11.31 3.83 6.44
C TYR A 43 -11.41 2.49 5.72
N TYR A 44 -10.64 1.48 6.14
CA TYR A 44 -10.70 0.14 5.54
C TYR A 44 -12.09 -0.50 5.67
N ASP A 45 -12.84 -0.15 6.71
CA ASP A 45 -14.23 -0.56 6.91
C ASP A 45 -15.15 -0.11 5.76
N ARG A 46 -14.86 1.04 5.14
CA ARG A 46 -15.66 1.62 4.04
C ARG A 46 -15.47 0.92 2.71
N ILE A 47 -14.44 0.08 2.57
CA ILE A 47 -14.17 -0.67 1.35
C ILE A 47 -15.26 -1.73 1.17
N LYS A 48 -15.95 -1.65 0.03
CA LYS A 48 -16.98 -2.63 -0.39
C LYS A 48 -16.58 -3.44 -1.62
N ALA A 49 -15.61 -2.94 -2.39
CA ALA A 49 -15.15 -3.60 -3.61
C ALA A 49 -14.13 -4.71 -3.28
N PRO A 50 -14.06 -5.76 -4.11
CA PRO A 50 -12.96 -6.71 -4.11
C PRO A 50 -11.62 -6.01 -4.37
N ILE A 51 -10.54 -6.53 -3.77
CA ILE A 51 -9.18 -6.00 -3.93
C ILE A 51 -8.25 -7.09 -4.44
N GLU A 52 -7.38 -6.74 -5.39
CA GLU A 52 -6.19 -7.49 -5.74
C GLU A 52 -4.95 -6.68 -5.34
N LEU A 53 -4.06 -7.28 -4.57
CA LEU A 53 -2.85 -6.63 -4.05
C LEU A 53 -1.60 -7.34 -4.60
N HIS A 54 -0.67 -6.56 -5.15
CA HIS A 54 0.62 -7.04 -5.64
C HIS A 54 1.76 -6.34 -4.89
N GLN A 55 2.81 -7.09 -4.52
CA GLN A 55 3.98 -6.53 -3.85
C GLN A 55 5.28 -7.19 -4.34
N GLY A 56 6.24 -6.37 -4.76
CA GLY A 56 7.62 -6.81 -4.98
C GLY A 56 8.29 -7.15 -3.64
N GLY A 57 8.94 -8.31 -3.57
CA GLY A 57 9.61 -8.80 -2.36
C GLY A 57 10.96 -8.15 -2.08
N ALA A 58 11.58 -7.58 -3.11
CA ALA A 58 12.80 -6.78 -3.03
C ALA A 58 12.50 -5.29 -3.29
N ASP A 59 11.28 -4.84 -2.98
CA ASP A 59 10.89 -3.44 -3.01
C ASP A 59 11.49 -2.70 -1.81
N GLU A 60 12.45 -1.82 -2.08
CA GLU A 60 13.12 -0.98 -1.08
C GLU A 60 12.31 0.29 -0.77
N ALA A 61 11.44 0.72 -1.69
CA ALA A 61 10.63 1.92 -1.53
C ALA A 61 9.38 1.64 -0.70
N VAL A 62 8.81 0.43 -0.71
CA VAL A 62 7.68 0.05 0.15
C VAL A 62 7.97 -1.30 0.82
N PRO A 63 8.25 -1.32 2.13
CA PRO A 63 8.54 -2.56 2.84
C PRO A 63 7.41 -3.59 2.71
N ILE A 64 7.74 -4.81 2.28
CA ILE A 64 6.77 -5.91 2.09
C ILE A 64 5.85 -6.13 3.31
N LYS A 65 6.42 -6.00 4.53
CA LYS A 65 5.69 -6.12 5.80
C LYS A 65 4.46 -5.20 5.89
N TRP A 66 4.50 -4.05 5.21
CA TRP A 66 3.37 -3.13 5.19
C TRP A 66 2.21 -3.74 4.39
N SER A 67 2.49 -4.37 3.26
CA SER A 67 1.49 -5.05 2.42
C SER A 67 0.98 -6.33 3.10
N ASP A 68 1.85 -7.09 3.76
CA ASP A 68 1.44 -8.23 4.61
C ASP A 68 0.41 -7.79 5.67
N GLN A 69 0.72 -6.72 6.41
CA GLN A 69 -0.17 -6.21 7.46
C GLN A 69 -1.48 -5.65 6.91
N LEU A 70 -1.45 -5.03 5.72
CA LEU A 70 -2.66 -4.58 5.02
C LEU A 70 -3.56 -5.76 4.68
N PHE A 71 -2.99 -6.81 4.08
CA PHE A 71 -3.72 -8.01 3.72
C PHE A 71 -4.39 -8.63 4.95
N GLU A 72 -3.63 -8.85 6.02
CA GLU A 72 -4.16 -9.40 7.28
C GLU A 72 -5.26 -8.54 7.89
N THR A 73 -5.11 -7.22 7.86
CA THR A 73 -6.12 -6.29 8.39
C THR A 73 -7.41 -6.35 7.57
N LEU A 74 -7.32 -6.32 6.24
CA LEU A 74 -8.48 -6.40 5.36
C LEU A 74 -9.18 -7.76 5.46
N LYS A 75 -8.42 -8.86 5.56
CA LYS A 75 -8.97 -10.20 5.81
C LYS A 75 -9.73 -10.27 7.13
N LYS A 76 -9.17 -9.71 8.22
CA LYS A 76 -9.84 -9.65 9.54
C LYS A 76 -11.14 -8.84 9.50
N LEU A 77 -11.21 -7.81 8.66
CA LEU A 77 -12.41 -7.00 8.42
C LEU A 77 -13.41 -7.67 7.45
N GLY A 78 -13.17 -8.92 7.03
CA GLY A 78 -14.06 -9.66 6.15
C GLY A 78 -14.09 -9.14 4.71
N LYS A 79 -13.04 -8.42 4.26
CA LYS A 79 -12.96 -7.88 2.90
C LYS A 79 -12.55 -8.97 1.91
N GLU A 80 -13.10 -8.92 0.69
CA GLU A 80 -12.64 -9.76 -0.43
C GLU A 80 -11.30 -9.20 -0.93
N ILE A 81 -10.21 -9.88 -0.58
CA ILE A 81 -8.86 -9.50 -1.00
C ILE A 81 -8.04 -10.72 -1.42
N GLU A 82 -7.35 -10.60 -2.55
CA GLU A 82 -6.33 -11.52 -3.05
C GLU A 82 -4.96 -10.83 -2.95
N TYR A 83 -3.91 -11.55 -2.53
CA TYR A 83 -2.57 -10.98 -2.33
C TYR A 83 -1.48 -11.85 -2.96
N PHE A 84 -0.64 -11.20 -3.76
CA PHE A 84 0.46 -11.82 -4.48
C PHE A 84 1.79 -11.12 -4.18
N THR A 85 2.78 -11.90 -3.73
CA THR A 85 4.15 -11.44 -3.49
C THR A 85 5.12 -12.02 -4.52
N TYR A 86 6.11 -11.24 -4.91
CA TYR A 86 7.09 -11.62 -5.93
C TYR A 86 8.51 -11.43 -5.40
N GLY A 87 9.09 -12.49 -4.84
CA GLY A 87 10.28 -12.41 -3.98
C GLY A 87 11.48 -11.62 -4.53
N GLY A 88 11.76 -11.72 -5.85
CA GLY A 88 12.89 -11.02 -6.47
C GLY A 88 12.59 -9.60 -6.94
N GLU A 89 11.32 -9.24 -7.06
CA GLU A 89 10.90 -8.02 -7.78
C GLU A 89 11.07 -6.74 -6.97
N ASP A 90 11.39 -5.67 -7.68
CA ASP A 90 11.51 -4.33 -7.13
C ASP A 90 10.16 -3.58 -7.17
N HIS A 91 10.21 -2.30 -6.81
CA HIS A 91 9.08 -1.38 -6.81
C HIS A 91 8.34 -1.28 -8.15
N ASN A 92 9.07 -1.49 -9.27
CA ASN A 92 8.56 -1.29 -10.62
C ASN A 92 8.22 -2.62 -11.32
N PHE A 93 8.37 -3.76 -10.63
CA PHE A 93 8.24 -5.10 -11.22
C PHE A 93 9.11 -5.30 -12.48
N ALA A 94 10.31 -4.70 -12.48
CA ALA A 94 11.17 -4.65 -13.65
C ALA A 94 12.04 -5.90 -13.86
N LYS A 95 11.94 -6.93 -12.99
CA LYS A 95 12.85 -8.09 -12.99
C LYS A 95 12.25 -9.36 -13.63
N GLY A 96 11.13 -9.22 -14.34
CA GLY A 96 10.62 -10.23 -15.27
C GLY A 96 9.21 -10.74 -15.00
N VAL A 97 8.58 -10.44 -13.86
CA VAL A 97 7.21 -10.92 -13.58
C VAL A 97 6.10 -10.01 -14.14
N TRP A 98 6.44 -8.90 -14.80
CA TRP A 98 5.44 -7.91 -15.24
C TRP A 98 4.28 -8.54 -16.03
N SER A 99 4.58 -9.46 -16.96
CA SER A 99 3.56 -10.18 -17.73
C SER A 99 2.61 -10.99 -16.84
N THR A 100 3.12 -11.58 -15.75
CA THR A 100 2.32 -12.33 -14.76
C THR A 100 1.42 -11.39 -13.95
N VAL A 101 1.92 -10.23 -13.53
CA VAL A 101 1.12 -9.21 -12.82
C VAL A 101 -0.02 -8.75 -13.71
N VAL A 102 0.27 -8.39 -14.96
CA VAL A 102 -0.76 -7.96 -15.93
C VAL A 102 -1.78 -9.05 -16.22
N SER A 103 -1.33 -10.31 -16.38
CA SER A 103 -2.24 -11.44 -16.59
C SER A 103 -3.23 -11.61 -15.43
N ARG A 104 -2.74 -11.55 -14.18
CA ARG A 104 -3.59 -11.63 -12.97
C ARG A 104 -4.61 -10.50 -12.90
N ASN A 105 -4.18 -9.26 -13.15
CA ASN A 105 -5.09 -8.11 -13.20
C ASN A 105 -6.23 -8.33 -14.20
N ILE A 106 -5.91 -8.81 -15.41
CA ILE A 106 -6.93 -9.08 -16.44
C ILE A 106 -7.92 -10.15 -15.97
N ASP A 107 -7.42 -11.23 -15.38
CA ASP A 107 -8.26 -12.32 -14.88
C ASP A 107 -9.12 -11.88 -13.68
N PHE A 108 -8.57 -11.06 -12.78
CA PHE A 108 -9.29 -10.44 -11.68
C PHE A 108 -10.45 -9.58 -12.20
N TYR A 109 -10.21 -8.65 -13.13
CA TYR A 109 -11.29 -7.81 -13.67
C TYR A 109 -12.33 -8.61 -14.45
N LYS A 110 -11.91 -9.59 -15.26
CA LYS A 110 -12.86 -10.51 -15.93
C LYS A 110 -13.75 -11.21 -14.91
N LYS A 111 -13.16 -11.79 -13.85
CA LYS A 111 -13.89 -12.45 -12.77
C LYS A 111 -14.87 -11.49 -12.08
N GLN A 112 -14.44 -10.28 -11.72
CA GLN A 112 -15.29 -9.36 -10.96
C GLN A 112 -16.40 -8.72 -11.80
N PHE A 113 -16.18 -8.45 -13.09
CA PHE A 113 -17.21 -7.88 -13.95
C PHE A 113 -18.15 -8.92 -14.56
N ASN A 114 -17.68 -10.15 -14.83
CA ASN A 114 -18.53 -11.22 -15.34
C ASN A 114 -19.38 -11.89 -14.25
N LYS A 115 -19.10 -11.67 -12.95
CA LYS A 115 -19.97 -12.11 -11.84
C LYS A 115 -21.39 -11.51 -11.89
N ASN A 116 -21.61 -10.46 -12.68
CA ASN A 116 -22.88 -9.74 -12.80
C ASN A 116 -23.62 -10.00 -14.14
N GLN A 117 -23.18 -11.00 -14.92
CA GLN A 117 -23.93 -11.53 -16.08
C GLN A 117 -24.51 -12.90 -15.73
#